data_AF-A0A3L8AC09-F1
#
_entry.id   AF-A0A3L8AC09-F1
#
_cell.length_a   1.000
_cell.length_b   1.000
_cell.length_c   1.000
_cell.angle_alpha   90.00
_cell.angle_beta   90.00
_cell.angle_gamma   90.00
#
_symmetry.space_group_name_H-M   'P 1'
#
loop_
_entity.id
_entity.type
_entity.pdbx_description
1 polymer ?
#
loop_
_entity_poly.entity_id
_entity_poly.type
_entity_poly.pdbx_seq_one_letter_code
_entity_poly.pdbx_strand_id
1 'polypeptide(L)' 'MKKDKKVCCICGKEFTEYGNDPYPVKEDGECCRSCNWGVVIPKRIELSTINQDPRNYDPRTGKN' A
#
# COMPACT_ATOMS: atom_id res chain seq x y z
N MET A 1 -17.33 3.20 24.16
CA MET A 1 -15.96 3.57 23.78
C MET A 1 -16.03 4.71 22.77
N LYS A 2 -15.37 5.85 23.03
CA LYS A 2 -15.13 6.86 21.98
C LYS A 2 -14.05 6.28 21.05
N LYS A 3 -14.29 6.27 19.74
CA LYS A 3 -13.23 5.94 18.77
C LYS A 3 -12.39 7.20 18.58
N ASP A 4 -11.08 7.08 18.74
CA ASP A 4 -10.18 8.19 18.49
C ASP A 4 -10.18 8.52 17.00
N LYS A 5 -10.32 9.81 16.69
CA LYS A 5 -10.28 10.31 15.32
C LYS A 5 -8.82 10.46 14.89
N LYS A 6 -8.50 9.91 13.73
CA LYS A 6 -7.19 9.99 13.07
C LYS A 6 -7.34 10.72 11.74
N VAL A 7 -6.25 11.24 11.18
CA VAL A 7 -6.24 11.91 9.86
C VAL A 7 -5.44 11.06 8.88
N CYS A 8 -6.04 10.74 7.73
CA CYS A 8 -5.40 9.95 6.70
C CYS A 8 -4.21 10.70 6.09
N CYS A 9 -3.01 10.11 6.12
CA CYS A 9 -1.80 10.75 5.57
C CYS A 9 -1.81 10.89 4.03
N ILE A 10 -2.77 10.26 3.34
CA ILE A 10 -2.91 10.30 1.87
C ILE A 10 -3.96 11.34 1.45
N CYS A 11 -5.17 11.29 2.01
CA CYS A 11 -6.28 12.15 1.58
C CYS A 11 -6.68 13.26 2.57
N GLY A 12 -6.06 13.32 3.75
CA GLY A 12 -6.35 14.33 4.77
C GLY A 12 -7.71 14.23 5.46
N LYS A 13 -8.53 13.20 5.15
CA LYS A 13 -9.84 13.01 5.78
C LYS A 13 -9.70 12.36 7.15
N GLU A 14 -10.57 12.76 8.07
CA GLU A 14 -10.73 12.08 9.36
C GLU A 14 -11.27 10.66 9.18
N PHE A 15 -10.78 9.73 10.00
CA PHE A 15 -11.23 8.34 10.03
C PHE A 15 -11.16 7.77 11.46
N THR A 16 -11.86 6.67 11.72
CA THR A 16 -11.99 6.11 13.09
C THR A 16 -11.69 4.61 13.18
N GLU A 17 -11.38 3.97 12.07
CA GLU A 17 -10.80 2.63 12.03
C GLU A 17 -9.34 2.63 12.50
N TYR A 18 -8.74 1.43 12.57
CA TYR A 18 -7.37 1.25 13.08
C TYR A 18 -6.30 2.03 12.30
N GLY A 19 -6.49 2.25 11.00
CA GLY A 19 -5.45 2.81 10.12
C GLY A 19 -4.72 1.69 9.36
N ASN A 20 -4.29 1.97 8.14
CA ASN A 20 -3.55 1.04 7.30
C ASN A 20 -2.18 1.62 6.98
N ASP A 21 -1.17 0.75 6.87
CA ASP A 21 0.16 1.12 6.40
C ASP A 21 0.07 1.78 5.01
N PRO A 22 0.55 3.03 4.84
CA PRO A 22 0.50 3.74 3.57
C PRO A 22 1.65 3.39 2.62
N TYR A 23 2.64 2.60 3.02
CA TYR A 23 3.73 2.18 2.14
C TYR A 23 3.19 1.33 0.98
N PRO A 24 3.61 1.56 -0.28
CA PRO A 24 4.73 2.39 -0.75
C PRO A 24 4.35 3.82 -1.20
N VAL A 25 3.18 4.32 -0.84
CA VAL A 25 2.68 5.64 -1.27
C VAL A 25 3.21 6.76 -0.37
N LYS A 26 3.40 6.48 0.91
CA LYS A 26 4.11 7.31 1.89
C LYS A 26 4.99 6.42 2.74
N GLU A 27 6.11 6.95 3.20
CA GLU A 27 7.05 6.22 4.08
C GLU A 27 6.51 6.08 5.50
N ASP A 28 5.68 7.03 5.96
CA ASP A 28 5.19 7.10 7.34
C ASP A 28 3.70 7.46 7.44
N GLY A 29 3.13 7.18 8.62
CA GLY A 29 1.76 7.52 9.00
C GLY A 29 0.76 6.39 8.78
N GLU A 30 -0.53 6.72 8.80
CA GLU A 30 -1.61 5.77 8.59
C GLU A 30 -2.63 6.32 7.59
N CYS A 31 -3.13 5.45 6.71
CA CYS A 31 -4.18 5.79 5.75
C CYS A 31 -5.52 5.12 6.06
N CYS A 32 -6.61 5.80 5.68
CA CYS A 32 -7.96 5.27 5.84
C CYS A 32 -8.23 4.09 4.90
N ARG A 33 -9.28 3.33 5.19
CA ARG A 33 -9.69 2.16 4.37
C ARG A 33 -9.83 2.49 2.88
N SER A 34 -10.43 3.64 2.56
CA SER A 34 -10.67 4.05 1.17
C SER A 34 -9.36 4.26 0.40
N CYS A 35 -8.37 4.93 1.00
CA CYS A 35 -7.06 5.10 0.39
C CYS A 35 -6.27 3.78 0.32
N ASN A 36 -6.40 2.91 1.31
CA ASN A 36 -5.76 1.60 1.27
C ASN A 36 -6.21 0.80 0.04
N TRP A 37 -7.54 0.68 -0.17
CA TRP A 37 -8.09 -0.06 -1.31
C TRP A 37 -7.89 0.64 -2.66
N GLY A 38 -8.05 1.95 -2.71
CA GLY A 38 -8.03 2.71 -3.97
C GLY A 38 -6.64 3.16 -4.43
N VAL A 39 -5.65 3.17 -3.54
CA VAL A 39 -4.32 3.76 -3.82
C VAL A 39 -3.20 2.81 -3.42
N VAL A 40 -3.17 2.37 -2.16
CA VAL A 40 -2.01 1.63 -1.61
C VAL A 40 -1.91 0.21 -2.16
N ILE A 41 -2.99 -0.58 -2.07
CA ILE A 41 -3.03 -1.96 -2.57
C ILE A 41 -2.74 -2.02 -4.08
N PRO A 42 -3.36 -1.19 -4.95
CA PRO A 42 -2.99 -1.14 -6.36
C PRO A 42 -1.51 -0.88 -6.58
N LYS A 43 -0.90 0.06 -5.85
CA LYS A 43 0.54 0.34 -5.97
C LYS A 43 1.41 -0.83 -5.52
N ARG A 44 1.03 -1.54 -4.45
CA ARG A 44 1.71 -2.77 -4.02
C ARG A 44 1.67 -3.85 -5.09
N ILE A 45 0.53 -4.03 -5.75
CA ILE A 45 0.37 -4.99 -6.83
C ILE A 45 1.26 -4.60 -8.02
N GLU A 46 1.25 -3.32 -8.42
CA GLU A 46 2.13 -2.81 -9.49
C GLU A 46 3.62 -3.06 -9.21
N LEU A 47 4.09 -2.79 -7.99
CA LEU A 47 5.49 -3.07 -7.63
C LEU A 47 5.80 -4.57 -7.53
N SER A 48 4.81 -5.39 -7.16
CA SER A 48 4.96 -6.85 -7.13
C SER A 48 5.09 -7.43 -8.54
N THR A 49 4.40 -6.87 -9.54
CA THR A 49 4.48 -7.34 -10.94
C THR A 49 5.73 -6.83 -11.67
N ILE A 50 6.31 -5.70 -11.28
CA ILE A 50 7.59 -5.22 -11.83
C ILE A 50 8.73 -6.21 -11.52
N ASN A 51 8.70 -6.87 -10.37
CA ASN A 51 9.67 -7.91 -10.00
C ASN A 51 9.32 -9.31 -10.57
N GLN A 52 8.27 -9.41 -11.38
CA GLN A 52 7.87 -10.63 -12.07
C GLN A 52 7.77 -10.41 -13.59
N ASP A 53 8.71 -9.68 -14.19
CA ASP A 53 8.87 -9.72 -15.66
C ASP A 53 9.27 -11.16 -16.06
N PRO A 54 8.42 -11.92 -16.75
CA PRO A 54 8.75 -13.28 -17.17
C PRO A 54 9.93 -13.34 -18.17
N ARG A 55 10.39 -12.19 -18.69
CA ARG A 55 11.62 -12.10 -19.50
C ARG A 55 12.90 -12.02 -18.68
N ASN A 56 12.82 -11.64 -17.39
CA ASN A 56 13.96 -11.63 -16.47
C ASN A 56 14.03 -12.92 -15.63
N TYR A 57 12.95 -13.70 -15.57
CA TYR A 57 12.97 -15.03 -15.01
C TYR A 57 13.64 -16.02 -15.98
N ASP A 58 14.93 -16.33 -15.76
CA ASP A 58 15.55 -17.50 -16.42
C ASP A 58 15.30 -18.75 -15.56
N PRO A 59 14.44 -19.69 -16.02
CA PRO A 59 14.13 -20.92 -15.28
C PRO A 59 15.34 -21.86 -15.07
N ARG A 60 16.48 -21.62 -15.74
CA ARG A 60 17.72 -22.38 -15.55
C ARG A 60 18.62 -21.80 -14.46
N THR A 61 18.54 -20.48 -14.22
CA THR A 61 19.43 -19.80 -13.26
C THR A 61 18.70 -19.26 -12.04
N GLY A 62 17.36 -19.19 -12.07
CA GLY A 62 16.52 -18.83 -10.91
C GLY A 62 16.81 -17.45 -10.33
N LYS A 63 17.24 -16.49 -11.14
CA LYS A 63 17.53 -15.11 -10.69
C LYS A 63 16.48 -14.14 -11.23
N ASN A 64 16.21 -13.10 -10.42
CA ASN A 64 15.55 -11.86 -10.84
C ASN A 64 16.56 -10.92 -11.50
#